data_AF-A0A167T7U2-F1
#
_entry.id   AF-A0A167T7U2-F1
#
_cell.length_a   1.000
_cell.length_b   1.000
_cell.length_c   1.000
_cell.angle_alpha   90.00
_cell.angle_beta   90.00
_cell.angle_gamma   90.00
#
_symmetry.space_group_name_H-M   'P 1'
#
loop_
_entity.id
_entity.type
_entity.pdbx_description
1 polymer ?
#
loop_
_entity_poly.entity_id
_entity_poly.type
_entity_poly.pdbx_seq_one_letter_code
_entity_poly.pdbx_strand_id
1 'polypeptide(L)'
;MHGLNGVPPSRFTNSNSNGLWEFSPFLCGVGLMEGLELAYRMCMMLWESLPEPVLLVHLHNMLVREGYLSEPIGFYQNLENMLAESFFTDGKAPESDFCTALGHRLMRMAPRSSSEQRNLLRGINMADIHSILDPAKNKGFCKKSNLLVYRDAGWDVSRIPAEDLHPQSAQGAVRIAQLKPIRDPVTGQERLPDTNLIRRLRALNPNVTDETILQGYTPFSDAAFKDKAAANRQKTRASRRVTMEDMLAFVKLDLTNDVCGMNEPLSSINYVWATILFLMHFIEIEDKLEKRHNETFMGLYESDRVPGRAKRVRLVSMAMAKEDDECLRVMAEVLRNSHAGLMNHVYWEELRPVYETKEAGEREQDVDPTDMACTVM
;
A
#
# COMPACT_ATOMS: atom_id res chain seq x y z
N MET A 1 15.57 -33.21 17.60
CA MET A 1 16.65 -32.50 16.89
C MET A 1 17.97 -32.82 17.57
N HIS A 2 18.90 -33.48 16.90
CA HIS A 2 20.26 -33.66 17.42
C HIS A 2 20.99 -32.32 17.34
N GLY A 3 21.20 -31.70 18.51
CA GLY A 3 21.76 -30.36 18.65
C GLY A 3 23.28 -30.35 18.46
N LEU A 4 23.78 -29.23 17.92
CA LEU A 4 25.19 -28.89 17.85
C LEU A 4 25.76 -28.79 19.28
N ASN A 5 26.47 -29.82 19.75
CA ASN A 5 26.98 -29.99 21.12
C ASN A 5 27.96 -28.90 21.63
N GLY A 6 28.22 -27.84 20.85
CA GLY A 6 29.15 -26.74 21.19
C GLY A 6 28.51 -25.35 21.22
N VAL A 7 27.21 -25.23 20.96
CA VAL A 7 26.51 -23.94 21.02
C VAL A 7 25.81 -23.84 22.37
N PRO A 8 26.14 -22.84 23.23
CA PRO A 8 25.43 -22.65 24.48
C PRO A 8 23.93 -22.43 24.19
N PRO A 9 23.04 -22.94 25.06
CA PRO A 9 21.60 -22.76 24.88
C PRO A 9 21.28 -21.27 24.81
N SER A 10 20.24 -20.93 24.03
CA SER A 10 19.76 -19.56 23.96
C SER A 10 19.44 -19.06 25.38
N ARG A 11 19.71 -17.78 25.65
CA ARG A 11 19.24 -17.14 26.91
C ARG A 11 17.71 -17.19 27.05
N PHE A 12 17.00 -17.46 25.94
CA PHE A 12 15.55 -17.64 25.85
C PHE A 12 15.12 -19.11 25.82
N THR A 13 16.01 -20.08 26.07
CA THR A 13 15.66 -21.52 26.05
C THR A 13 14.61 -21.89 27.12
N ASN A 14 14.53 -21.11 28.21
CA ASN A 14 13.55 -21.31 29.28
C ASN A 14 12.37 -20.32 29.26
N SER A 15 12.29 -19.43 28.26
CA SER A 15 11.16 -18.51 28.08
C SER A 15 10.13 -19.08 27.11
N ASN A 16 8.96 -18.44 26.98
CA ASN A 16 8.00 -18.79 25.92
C ASN A 16 8.53 -18.41 24.53
N SER A 17 7.76 -18.71 23.47
CA SER A 17 8.11 -18.39 22.08
C SER A 17 8.37 -16.89 21.83
N ASN A 18 7.93 -16.03 22.74
CA ASN A 18 8.05 -14.58 22.68
C ASN A 18 9.07 -14.05 23.70
N GLY A 19 9.95 -14.87 24.26
CA GLY A 19 10.85 -14.45 25.34
C GLY A 19 11.77 -13.25 25.02
N LEU A 20 12.12 -13.05 23.74
CA LEU A 20 12.86 -11.85 23.33
C LEU A 20 11.98 -10.59 23.39
N TRP A 21 10.69 -10.70 23.09
CA TRP A 21 9.72 -9.60 23.19
C TRP A 21 9.52 -9.16 24.64
N GLU A 22 9.41 -10.11 25.56
CA GLU A 22 9.30 -9.81 27.00
C GLU A 22 10.56 -9.13 27.53
N PHE A 23 11.73 -9.56 27.07
CA PHE A 23 13.01 -9.02 27.53
C PHE A 23 13.37 -7.67 26.88
N SER A 24 13.08 -7.50 25.59
CA SER A 24 13.41 -6.28 24.84
C SER A 24 12.37 -6.00 23.75
N PRO A 25 11.19 -5.47 24.14
CA PRO A 25 10.14 -5.15 23.17
C PRO A 25 10.60 -4.08 22.17
N PHE A 26 11.49 -3.18 22.60
CA PHE A 26 12.08 -2.15 21.72
C PHE A 26 12.92 -2.79 20.60
N LEU A 27 13.82 -3.73 20.92
CA LEU A 27 14.64 -4.40 19.92
C LEU A 27 13.77 -5.17 18.92
N CYS A 28 12.74 -5.88 19.40
CA CYS A 28 11.79 -6.56 18.54
C CYS A 28 11.00 -5.58 17.66
N GLY A 29 10.57 -4.44 18.20
CA GLY A 29 9.88 -3.41 17.44
C GLY A 29 10.74 -2.83 16.30
N VAL A 30 12.01 -2.53 16.58
CA VAL A 30 12.96 -2.06 15.55
C VAL A 30 13.21 -3.14 14.50
N GLY A 31 13.41 -4.40 14.92
CA GLY A 31 13.61 -5.52 13.99
C GLY A 31 12.38 -5.78 13.11
N LEU A 32 11.18 -5.70 13.68
CA LEU A 32 9.93 -5.83 12.92
C LEU A 32 9.80 -4.70 11.90
N MET A 33 10.02 -3.46 12.34
CA MET A 33 9.97 -2.28 11.49
C MET A 33 10.92 -2.42 10.30
N GLU A 34 12.17 -2.80 10.53
CA GLU A 34 13.17 -3.01 9.46
C GLU A 34 12.76 -4.17 8.53
N GLY A 35 12.23 -5.26 9.08
CA GLY A 35 11.74 -6.40 8.31
C GLY A 35 10.59 -6.02 7.38
N LEU A 36 9.58 -5.29 7.88
CA LEU A 36 8.46 -4.81 7.08
C LEU A 36 8.92 -3.83 5.99
N GLU A 37 9.84 -2.92 6.34
CA GLU A 37 10.42 -1.98 5.39
C GLU A 37 11.10 -2.69 4.22
N LEU A 38 12.02 -3.63 4.51
CA LEU A 38 12.75 -4.36 3.49
C LEU A 38 11.83 -5.24 2.65
N ALA A 39 10.85 -5.90 3.27
CA ALA A 39 9.87 -6.71 2.56
C ALA A 39 9.05 -5.86 1.57
N TYR A 40 8.56 -4.69 2.00
CA TYR A 40 7.84 -3.76 1.14
C TYR A 40 8.69 -3.30 -0.04
N ARG A 41 9.88 -2.77 0.24
CA ARG A 41 10.83 -2.27 -0.77
C ARG A 41 11.17 -3.33 -1.83
N MET A 42 11.54 -4.52 -1.37
CA MET A 42 11.88 -5.64 -2.25
C MET A 42 10.69 -6.04 -3.13
N CYS A 43 9.47 -6.07 -2.58
CA CYS A 43 8.28 -6.46 -3.34
C CYS A 43 7.85 -5.40 -4.35
N MET A 44 7.96 -4.11 -4.03
CA MET A 44 7.69 -3.06 -5.02
C MET A 44 8.66 -3.13 -6.21
N MET A 45 9.95 -3.38 -5.95
CA MET A 45 10.93 -3.66 -7.00
C MET A 45 10.60 -4.96 -7.77
N LEU A 46 10.15 -6.01 -7.09
CA LEU A 46 9.72 -7.25 -7.74
C LEU A 46 8.53 -7.01 -8.67
N TRP A 47 7.52 -6.28 -8.23
CA TRP A 47 6.32 -5.95 -9.01
C TRP A 47 6.61 -5.01 -10.18
N GLU A 48 7.59 -4.12 -10.06
CA GLU A 48 8.13 -3.37 -11.20
C GLU A 48 8.67 -4.31 -12.30
N SER A 49 9.24 -5.44 -11.88
CA SER A 49 9.86 -6.41 -12.75
C SER A 49 8.94 -7.54 -13.20
N LEU A 50 7.66 -7.58 -12.83
CA LEU A 50 6.71 -8.64 -13.20
C LEU A 50 5.47 -8.02 -13.88
N PRO A 51 5.03 -8.53 -15.06
CA PRO A 51 3.81 -8.04 -15.67
C PRO A 51 2.55 -8.54 -14.95
N GLU A 52 2.61 -9.70 -14.28
CA GLU A 52 1.43 -10.41 -13.76
C GLU A 52 0.54 -9.58 -12.82
N PRO A 53 1.07 -8.80 -11.84
CA PRO A 53 0.23 -7.95 -11.00
C PRO A 53 -0.59 -6.96 -11.83
N VAL A 54 0.02 -6.32 -12.82
CA VAL A 54 -0.64 -5.33 -13.69
C VAL A 54 -1.65 -6.01 -14.60
N LEU A 55 -1.28 -7.14 -15.21
CA LEU A 55 -2.15 -7.88 -16.11
C LEU A 55 -3.44 -8.31 -15.39
N LEU A 56 -3.34 -8.91 -14.21
CA LEU A 56 -4.52 -9.43 -13.50
C LEU A 56 -5.39 -8.32 -12.91
N VAL A 57 -4.80 -7.21 -12.45
CA VAL A 57 -5.58 -6.06 -11.98
C VAL A 57 -6.35 -5.40 -13.14
N HIS A 58 -5.70 -5.20 -14.29
CA HIS A 58 -6.38 -4.65 -15.48
C HIS A 58 -7.47 -5.59 -15.99
N LEU A 59 -7.17 -6.90 -16.04
CA LEU A 59 -8.12 -7.92 -16.44
C LEU A 59 -9.31 -7.97 -15.48
N HIS A 60 -9.08 -7.96 -14.16
CA HIS A 60 -10.13 -7.89 -13.15
C HIS A 60 -11.06 -6.69 -13.38
N ASN A 61 -10.52 -5.48 -13.51
CA ASN A 61 -11.33 -4.29 -13.78
C ASN A 61 -12.18 -4.45 -15.05
N MET A 62 -11.60 -4.96 -16.15
CA MET A 62 -12.37 -5.22 -17.38
C MET A 62 -13.48 -6.24 -17.15
N LEU A 63 -13.18 -7.39 -16.53
CA LEU A 63 -14.14 -8.48 -16.33
C LEU A 63 -15.34 -8.03 -15.48
N VAL A 64 -15.12 -7.13 -14.51
CA VAL A 64 -16.20 -6.50 -13.74
C VAL A 64 -17.02 -5.55 -14.61
N ARG A 65 -16.35 -4.63 -15.34
CA ARG A 65 -17.03 -3.61 -16.17
C ARG A 65 -17.85 -4.20 -17.31
N GLU A 66 -17.39 -5.32 -17.86
CA GLU A 66 -18.03 -6.03 -18.97
C GLU A 66 -19.03 -7.10 -18.50
N GLY A 67 -19.20 -7.28 -17.19
CA GLY A 67 -20.20 -8.18 -16.62
C GLY A 67 -19.84 -9.67 -16.63
N TYR A 68 -18.59 -10.04 -16.91
CA TYR A 68 -18.10 -11.42 -16.71
C TYR A 68 -18.00 -11.78 -15.22
N LEU A 69 -17.76 -10.78 -14.37
CA LEU A 69 -17.85 -10.87 -12.91
C LEU A 69 -19.02 -10.01 -12.44
N SER A 70 -19.91 -10.60 -11.64
CA SER A 70 -21.09 -9.91 -11.08
C SER A 70 -20.73 -8.90 -10.00
N GLU A 71 -19.61 -9.11 -9.32
CA GLU A 71 -19.09 -8.25 -8.26
C GLU A 71 -17.55 -8.20 -8.30
N PRO A 72 -16.93 -7.10 -7.85
CA PRO A 72 -15.48 -7.02 -7.72
C PRO A 72 -14.96 -8.04 -6.71
N ILE A 73 -13.83 -8.66 -7.04
CA ILE A 73 -13.14 -9.57 -6.13
C ILE A 73 -12.34 -8.73 -5.13
N GLY A 74 -12.60 -8.97 -3.83
CA GLY A 74 -12.08 -8.15 -2.74
C GLY A 74 -10.55 -7.97 -2.78
N PHE A 75 -9.78 -9.01 -3.07
CA PHE A 75 -8.31 -8.89 -3.18
C PHE A 75 -7.87 -7.85 -4.22
N TYR A 76 -8.36 -7.96 -5.46
CA TYR A 76 -8.00 -7.05 -6.55
C TYR A 76 -8.52 -5.64 -6.31
N GLN A 77 -9.78 -5.50 -5.90
CA GLN A 77 -10.39 -4.19 -5.62
C GLN A 77 -9.62 -3.42 -4.55
N ASN A 78 -9.16 -4.10 -3.50
CA ASN A 78 -8.37 -3.45 -2.46
C ASN A 78 -6.99 -3.00 -2.97
N LEU A 79 -6.32 -3.83 -3.77
CA LEU A 79 -5.05 -3.43 -4.40
C LEU A 79 -5.23 -2.25 -5.34
N GLU A 80 -6.29 -2.23 -6.14
CA GLU A 80 -6.65 -1.09 -6.99
C GLU A 80 -6.83 0.18 -6.16
N ASN A 81 -7.57 0.11 -5.05
CA ASN A 81 -7.81 1.27 -4.19
C ASN A 81 -6.52 1.78 -3.55
N MET A 82 -5.66 0.89 -3.03
CA MET A 82 -4.44 1.28 -2.33
C MET A 82 -3.31 1.71 -3.26
N LEU A 83 -3.24 1.15 -4.47
CA LEU A 83 -2.12 1.31 -5.40
C LEU A 83 -2.60 1.79 -6.78
N ALA A 84 -3.70 2.57 -6.83
CA ALA A 84 -4.33 3.02 -8.07
C ALA A 84 -3.34 3.62 -9.08
N GLU A 85 -2.47 4.54 -8.63
CA GLU A 85 -1.45 5.19 -9.47
C GLU A 85 -0.36 4.21 -9.98
N SER A 86 -0.19 3.09 -9.27
CA SER A 86 0.73 2.01 -9.65
C SER A 86 0.11 0.99 -10.60
N PHE A 87 -1.20 0.97 -10.77
CA PHE A 87 -1.87 0.10 -11.75
C PHE A 87 -2.37 0.88 -12.95
N PHE A 88 -2.91 2.07 -12.75
CA PHE A 88 -3.59 2.83 -13.77
C PHE A 88 -2.92 4.18 -14.06
N THR A 89 -3.10 4.68 -15.28
CA THR A 89 -2.65 6.02 -15.65
C THR A 89 -3.44 7.04 -14.83
N ASP A 90 -2.72 7.95 -14.16
CA ASP A 90 -3.29 8.98 -13.28
C ASP A 90 -4.19 8.43 -12.16
N GLY A 91 -3.99 7.15 -11.80
CA GLY A 91 -4.77 6.48 -10.75
C GLY A 91 -6.23 6.19 -11.14
N LYS A 92 -6.59 6.26 -12.43
CA LYS A 92 -7.97 6.05 -12.89
C LYS A 92 -8.13 4.75 -13.64
N ALA A 93 -8.90 3.83 -13.07
CA ALA A 93 -9.27 2.59 -13.74
C ALA A 93 -10.01 2.90 -15.06
N PRO A 94 -9.65 2.25 -16.19
CA PRO A 94 -10.32 2.46 -17.46
C PRO A 94 -11.76 1.96 -17.41
N GLU A 95 -12.68 2.69 -18.05
CA GLU A 95 -14.08 2.30 -18.23
C GLU A 95 -14.34 1.64 -19.59
N SER A 96 -13.45 1.88 -20.56
CA SER A 96 -13.44 1.31 -21.92
C SER A 96 -12.00 1.16 -22.42
N ASP A 97 -11.83 0.64 -23.64
CA ASP A 97 -10.53 0.57 -24.33
C ASP A 97 -9.42 -0.11 -23.52
N PHE A 98 -9.82 -1.15 -22.77
CA PHE A 98 -8.99 -1.77 -21.74
C PHE A 98 -7.64 -2.29 -22.28
N CYS A 99 -7.61 -2.87 -23.48
CA CYS A 99 -6.38 -3.33 -24.11
C CYS A 99 -5.38 -2.18 -24.36
N THR A 100 -5.86 -1.04 -24.85
CA THR A 100 -5.05 0.17 -25.05
C THR A 100 -4.55 0.72 -23.71
N ALA A 101 -5.41 0.77 -22.70
CA ALA A 101 -5.04 1.22 -21.36
C ALA A 101 -3.96 0.34 -20.73
N LEU A 102 -4.08 -0.99 -20.85
CA LEU A 102 -3.07 -1.94 -20.42
C LEU A 102 -1.76 -1.74 -21.19
N GLY A 103 -1.84 -1.61 -22.52
CA GLY A 103 -0.68 -1.38 -23.39
C GLY A 103 0.10 -0.12 -22.98
N HIS A 104 -0.60 1.00 -22.75
CA HIS A 104 0.00 2.24 -22.26
C HIS A 104 0.69 2.05 -20.90
N ARG A 105 0.08 1.28 -19.99
CA ARG A 105 0.69 1.02 -18.67
C ARG A 105 1.96 0.19 -18.79
N LEU A 106 1.93 -0.90 -19.55
CA LEU A 106 3.09 -1.76 -19.76
C LEU A 106 4.23 -1.03 -20.46
N MET A 107 3.92 -0.15 -21.42
CA MET A 107 4.93 0.69 -22.09
C MET A 107 5.60 1.67 -21.12
N ARG A 108 4.86 2.25 -20.16
CA ARG A 108 5.46 3.10 -19.11
C ARG A 108 6.40 2.31 -18.20
N MET A 109 6.11 1.03 -17.97
CA MET A 109 6.95 0.13 -17.18
C MET A 109 8.05 -0.56 -17.99
N ALA A 110 8.18 -0.26 -19.29
CA ALA A 110 9.17 -0.89 -20.13
C ALA A 110 10.59 -0.68 -19.57
N PRO A 111 11.52 -1.65 -19.81
CA PRO A 111 12.88 -1.56 -19.34
C PRO A 111 13.53 -0.22 -19.69
N ARG A 112 14.35 0.29 -18.76
CA ARG A 112 15.13 1.51 -18.99
C ARG A 112 16.10 1.31 -20.15
N SER A 113 16.28 2.36 -20.94
CA SER A 113 17.40 2.42 -21.89
C SER A 113 18.74 2.33 -21.16
N SER A 114 19.80 1.91 -21.85
CA SER A 114 21.14 1.79 -21.26
C SER A 114 21.68 3.13 -20.72
N SER A 115 21.18 4.26 -21.23
CA SER A 115 21.53 5.60 -20.73
C SER A 115 20.84 5.90 -19.41
N GLU A 116 19.51 5.70 -19.35
CA GLU A 116 18.72 5.87 -18.13
C GLU A 116 19.20 4.93 -17.02
N GLN A 117 19.51 3.68 -17.35
CA GLN A 117 20.03 2.72 -16.39
C GLN A 117 21.36 3.18 -15.79
N ARG A 118 22.29 3.69 -16.60
CA ARG A 118 23.58 4.22 -16.11
C ARG A 118 23.39 5.45 -15.22
N ASN A 119 22.48 6.35 -15.60
CA ASN A 119 22.18 7.53 -14.79
C ASN A 119 21.54 7.14 -13.44
N LEU A 120 20.64 6.16 -13.44
CA LEU A 120 20.05 5.64 -12.22
C LEU A 120 21.12 5.07 -11.28
N LEU A 121 21.99 4.20 -11.80
CA LEU A 121 23.06 3.54 -11.04
C LEU A 121 24.05 4.54 -10.41
N ARG A 122 24.28 5.71 -11.03
CA ARG A 122 25.14 6.76 -10.45
C ARG A 122 24.59 7.35 -9.15
N GLY A 123 23.27 7.32 -8.96
CA GLY A 123 22.60 7.77 -7.74
C GLY A 123 22.38 6.67 -6.71
N ILE A 124 22.83 5.43 -6.96
CA ILE A 124 22.67 4.31 -6.02
C ILE A 124 23.95 4.15 -5.22
N ASN A 125 23.81 4.19 -3.90
CA ASN A 125 24.87 3.70 -3.02
C ASN A 125 24.79 2.18 -2.95
N MET A 126 25.69 1.48 -3.64
CA MET A 126 25.71 0.01 -3.68
C MET A 126 26.03 -0.64 -2.32
N ALA A 127 26.51 0.12 -1.34
CA ALA A 127 26.74 -0.36 0.03
C ALA A 127 25.49 -0.22 0.93
N ASP A 128 24.43 0.43 0.45
CA ASP A 128 23.21 0.68 1.20
C ASP A 128 22.02 -0.01 0.53
N ILE A 129 21.50 -1.05 1.18
CA ILE A 129 20.36 -1.82 0.69
C ILE A 129 19.09 -0.98 0.54
N HIS A 130 18.89 0.02 1.40
CA HIS A 130 17.73 0.91 1.33
C HIS A 130 17.81 1.79 0.07
N SER A 131 19.01 2.25 -0.28
CA SER A 131 19.27 2.95 -1.54
C SER A 131 19.00 2.04 -2.74
N ILE A 132 19.46 0.78 -2.72
CA ILE A 132 19.26 -0.15 -3.84
C ILE A 132 17.77 -0.42 -4.07
N LEU A 133 17.01 -0.61 -2.98
CA LEU A 133 15.60 -1.01 -3.02
C LEU A 133 14.62 0.17 -2.91
N ASP A 134 15.05 1.40 -3.18
CA ASP A 134 14.19 2.58 -3.08
C ASP A 134 13.05 2.55 -4.13
N PRO A 135 11.77 2.48 -3.71
CA PRO A 135 10.64 2.47 -4.65
C PRO A 135 10.56 3.72 -5.52
N ALA A 136 11.11 4.86 -5.09
CA ALA A 136 11.17 6.07 -5.93
C ALA A 136 11.98 5.86 -7.22
N LYS A 137 12.78 4.79 -7.29
CA LYS A 137 13.54 4.37 -8.47
C LYS A 137 12.75 3.46 -9.41
N ASN A 138 11.51 3.11 -9.09
CA ASN A 138 10.61 2.39 -10.00
C ASN A 138 9.90 3.37 -10.95
N LYS A 139 9.49 2.91 -12.15
CA LYS A 139 8.65 3.71 -13.05
C LYS A 139 7.17 3.53 -12.73
N GLY A 140 6.79 2.32 -12.32
CA GLY A 140 5.41 1.94 -12.10
C GLY A 140 5.02 1.90 -10.62
N PHE A 141 5.72 1.10 -9.82
CA PHE A 141 5.40 0.87 -8.41
C PHE A 141 6.29 1.72 -7.50
N CYS A 142 6.03 3.03 -7.47
CA CYS A 142 6.83 4.02 -6.74
C CYS A 142 6.19 4.53 -5.44
N LYS A 143 4.97 4.09 -5.10
CA LYS A 143 4.31 4.49 -3.85
C LYS A 143 5.15 4.04 -2.65
N LYS A 144 5.29 4.92 -1.66
CA LYS A 144 5.92 4.61 -0.37
C LYS A 144 4.82 4.34 0.65
N SER A 145 5.04 3.37 1.54
CA SER A 145 4.24 3.24 2.76
C SER A 145 4.58 4.37 3.73
N ASN A 146 3.71 4.68 4.69
CA ASN A 146 4.01 5.72 5.68
C ASN A 146 5.30 5.39 6.45
N LEU A 147 5.51 4.11 6.80
CA LEU A 147 6.74 3.65 7.42
C LEU A 147 7.99 4.09 6.62
N LEU A 148 7.99 3.88 5.30
CA LEU A 148 9.09 4.31 4.43
C LEU A 148 9.23 5.83 4.38
N VAL A 149 8.12 6.57 4.29
CA VAL A 149 8.12 8.04 4.26
C VAL A 149 8.80 8.61 5.50
N TYR A 150 8.47 8.11 6.70
CA TYR A 150 9.10 8.54 7.94
C TYR A 150 10.56 8.12 8.04
N ARG A 151 10.88 6.89 7.60
CA ARG A 151 12.24 6.36 7.63
C ARG A 151 13.18 7.16 6.72
N ASP A 152 12.77 7.44 5.49
CA ASP A 152 13.54 8.21 4.50
C ASP A 152 13.79 9.65 4.97
N ALA A 153 12.86 10.22 5.74
CA ALA A 153 13.01 11.52 6.37
C ALA A 153 13.89 11.49 7.63
N GLY A 154 14.45 10.33 8.00
CA GLY A 154 15.25 10.18 9.22
C GLY A 154 14.45 10.41 10.50
N TRP A 155 13.15 10.10 10.46
CA TRP A 155 12.17 10.36 11.53
C TRP A 155 11.94 11.84 11.85
N ASP A 156 12.46 12.75 11.02
CA ASP A 156 12.20 14.19 11.10
C ASP A 156 11.05 14.56 10.16
N VAL A 157 9.85 14.67 10.74
CA VAL A 157 8.62 14.99 10.01
C VAL A 157 8.74 16.26 9.16
N SER A 158 9.56 17.23 9.59
CA SER A 158 9.72 18.49 8.86
C SER A 158 10.45 18.32 7.52
N ARG A 159 11.16 17.21 7.33
CA ARG A 159 11.87 16.86 6.09
C ARG A 159 11.00 16.14 5.08
N ILE A 160 9.80 15.69 5.47
CA ILE A 160 8.90 14.97 4.57
C ILE A 160 8.32 15.95 3.54
N PRO A 161 8.53 15.70 2.24
CA PRO A 161 7.91 16.51 1.18
C PRO A 161 6.39 16.37 1.18
N ALA A 162 5.66 17.42 0.79
CA ALA A 162 4.20 17.40 0.81
C ALA A 162 3.60 16.40 -0.20
N GLU A 163 4.34 16.12 -1.27
CA GLU A 163 4.02 15.14 -2.31
C GLU A 163 4.07 13.69 -1.81
N ASP A 164 4.92 13.40 -0.82
CA ASP A 164 5.08 12.07 -0.24
C ASP A 164 4.02 11.77 0.83
N LEU A 165 3.33 12.80 1.34
CA LEU A 165 2.27 12.64 2.33
C LEU A 165 0.95 12.21 1.66
N HIS A 166 0.34 11.16 2.20
CA HIS A 166 -1.03 10.82 1.83
C HIS A 166 -2.00 11.88 2.38
N PRO A 167 -2.97 12.42 1.60
CA PRO A 167 -3.86 13.48 2.08
C PRO A 167 -4.72 13.09 3.30
N GLN A 168 -4.98 11.80 3.49
CA GLN A 168 -5.74 11.27 4.62
C GLN A 168 -4.86 10.75 5.78
N SER A 169 -3.53 10.86 5.67
CA SER A 169 -2.64 10.65 6.82
C SER A 169 -2.81 11.78 7.83
N ALA A 170 -2.48 11.52 9.09
CA ALA A 170 -2.46 12.49 10.16
C ALA A 170 -1.56 13.68 9.80
N GLN A 171 -0.34 13.41 9.30
CA GLN A 171 0.56 14.48 8.86
C GLN A 171 0.06 15.20 7.61
N GLY A 172 -0.55 14.48 6.66
CA GLY A 172 -1.20 15.08 5.49
C GLY A 172 -2.27 16.10 5.91
N ALA A 173 -3.15 15.72 6.84
CA ALA A 173 -4.18 16.62 7.36
C ALA A 173 -3.61 17.81 8.12
N VAL A 174 -2.56 17.61 8.92
CA VAL A 174 -1.84 18.73 9.57
C VAL A 174 -1.28 19.69 8.53
N ARG A 175 -0.68 19.17 7.45
CA ARG A 175 -0.10 19.99 6.39
C ARG A 175 -1.17 20.78 5.63
N ILE A 176 -2.31 20.16 5.35
CA ILE A 176 -3.48 20.81 4.77
C ILE A 176 -4.00 21.92 5.69
N ALA A 177 -4.14 21.64 6.99
CA ALA A 177 -4.63 22.61 7.96
C ALA A 177 -3.68 23.81 8.18
N GLN A 178 -2.39 23.63 7.86
CA GLN A 178 -1.37 24.69 7.93
C GLN A 178 -1.31 25.57 6.66
N LEU A 179 -2.01 25.20 5.58
CA LEU A 179 -2.05 26.02 4.37
C LEU A 179 -2.69 27.37 4.65
N LYS A 180 -2.05 28.44 4.18
CA LYS A 180 -2.60 29.79 4.28
C LYS A 180 -3.72 29.96 3.24
N PRO A 181 -4.94 30.34 3.65
CA PRO A 181 -6.00 30.65 2.70
C PRO A 181 -5.61 31.82 1.81
N ILE A 182 -6.02 31.76 0.54
CA ILE A 182 -5.89 32.81 -0.46
C ILE A 182 -7.28 33.39 -0.68
N ARG A 183 -7.39 34.71 -0.80
CA ARG A 183 -8.65 35.35 -1.13
C ARG A 183 -8.85 35.37 -2.65
N ASP A 184 -9.95 34.80 -3.12
CA ASP A 184 -10.32 34.85 -4.54
C ASP A 184 -10.58 36.33 -4.94
N PRO A 185 -9.87 36.87 -5.95
CA PRO A 185 -10.02 38.25 -6.38
C PRO A 185 -11.39 38.58 -7.01
N VAL A 186 -12.10 37.57 -7.53
CA VAL A 186 -13.40 37.74 -8.20
C VAL A 186 -14.55 37.58 -7.22
N THR A 187 -14.52 36.54 -6.39
CA THR A 187 -15.63 36.21 -5.47
C THR A 187 -15.45 36.79 -4.07
N GLY A 188 -14.23 37.23 -3.72
CA GLY A 188 -13.89 37.75 -2.39
C GLY A 188 -13.85 36.69 -1.29
N GLN A 189 -14.13 35.42 -1.61
CA GLN A 189 -14.16 34.29 -0.69
C GLN A 189 -12.76 33.75 -0.40
N GLU A 190 -12.57 33.17 0.79
CA GLU A 190 -11.35 32.45 1.13
C GLU A 190 -11.33 31.08 0.45
N ARG A 191 -10.22 30.76 -0.22
CA ARG A 191 -9.97 29.49 -0.90
C ARG A 191 -8.62 28.94 -0.49
N LEU A 192 -8.45 27.63 -0.61
CA LEU A 192 -7.14 27.02 -0.37
C LEU A 192 -6.28 27.06 -1.63
N PRO A 193 -4.94 27.20 -1.50
CA PRO A 193 -4.04 27.10 -2.63
C PRO A 193 -4.19 25.73 -3.30
N ASP A 194 -4.18 25.70 -4.63
CA ASP A 194 -4.29 24.48 -5.42
C ASP A 194 -2.97 23.68 -5.43
N THR A 195 -2.64 23.14 -4.26
CA THR A 195 -1.46 22.29 -4.07
C THR A 195 -1.73 20.87 -4.55
N ASN A 196 -0.67 20.08 -4.77
CA ASN A 196 -0.82 18.66 -5.12
C ASN A 196 -1.63 17.88 -4.05
N LEU A 197 -1.38 18.17 -2.77
CA LEU A 197 -2.07 17.55 -1.64
C LEU A 197 -3.58 17.84 -1.63
N ILE A 198 -3.99 19.08 -1.96
CA ILE A 198 -5.39 19.46 -2.08
C ILE A 198 -6.06 18.80 -3.30
N ARG A 199 -5.36 18.74 -4.45
CA ARG A 199 -5.88 18.03 -5.64
C ARG A 199 -6.11 16.55 -5.37
N ARG A 200 -5.16 15.87 -4.73
CA ARG A 200 -5.29 14.47 -4.33
C ARG A 200 -6.40 14.27 -3.29
N LEU A 201 -6.53 15.18 -2.31
CA LEU A 201 -7.65 15.12 -1.36
C LEU A 201 -9.01 15.20 -2.06
N ARG A 202 -9.19 16.16 -2.98
CA ARG A 202 -10.44 16.31 -3.75
C ARG A 202 -10.71 15.11 -4.67
N ALA A 203 -9.66 14.48 -5.19
CA ALA A 203 -9.81 13.26 -5.98
C ALA A 203 -10.31 12.07 -5.14
N LEU A 204 -9.83 11.95 -3.90
CA LEU A 204 -10.27 10.91 -2.95
C LEU A 204 -11.66 11.20 -2.39
N ASN A 205 -11.98 12.47 -2.14
CA ASN A 205 -13.25 12.91 -1.58
C ASN A 205 -13.83 14.07 -2.39
N PRO A 206 -14.57 13.80 -3.48
CA PRO A 206 -15.15 14.83 -4.35
C PRO A 206 -16.08 15.81 -3.64
N ASN A 207 -16.66 15.40 -2.50
CA ASN A 207 -17.58 16.21 -1.70
C ASN A 207 -16.87 17.19 -0.74
N VAL A 208 -15.54 17.12 -0.63
CA VAL A 208 -14.79 18.02 0.26
C VAL A 208 -14.59 19.37 -0.42
N THR A 209 -15.23 20.40 0.13
CA THR A 209 -15.10 21.79 -0.33
C THR A 209 -14.06 22.56 0.47
N ASP A 210 -13.62 23.72 -0.05
CA ASP A 210 -12.72 24.62 0.66
C ASP A 210 -13.33 25.08 2.00
N GLU A 211 -14.65 25.33 2.06
CA GLU A 211 -15.30 25.65 3.34
C GLU A 211 -15.20 24.50 4.33
N THR A 212 -15.39 23.27 3.87
CA THR A 212 -15.31 22.07 4.71
C THR A 212 -13.90 21.91 5.30
N ILE A 213 -12.87 22.20 4.51
CA ILE A 213 -11.48 22.14 4.98
C ILE A 213 -11.16 23.26 5.95
N LEU A 214 -11.58 24.49 5.64
CA LEU A 214 -11.35 25.68 6.46
C LEU A 214 -12.12 25.65 7.79
N GLN A 215 -13.21 24.87 7.87
CA GLN A 215 -13.97 24.61 9.09
C GLN A 215 -13.35 23.51 9.98
N GLY A 216 -12.32 22.81 9.49
CA GLY A 216 -11.58 21.79 10.24
C GLY A 216 -11.79 20.40 9.66
N TYR A 217 -11.13 20.13 8.54
CA TYR A 217 -11.07 18.78 7.96
C TYR A 217 -10.37 17.82 8.93
N THR A 218 -11.07 16.75 9.30
CA THR A 218 -10.46 15.58 9.93
C THR A 218 -10.52 14.44 8.92
N PRO A 219 -9.39 13.88 8.48
CA PRO A 219 -9.39 12.77 7.51
C PRO A 219 -9.98 11.50 8.10
N PHE A 220 -10.04 11.43 9.44
CA PHE A 220 -10.69 10.37 10.19
C PHE A 220 -12.11 10.84 10.55
N SER A 221 -13.11 9.98 10.34
CA SER A 221 -14.51 10.16 10.81
C SER A 221 -14.64 10.08 12.35
N ASP A 222 -13.50 10.07 13.04
CA ASP A 222 -13.30 9.57 14.38
C ASP A 222 -13.94 10.46 15.45
N ALA A 223 -14.78 9.85 16.29
CA ALA A 223 -15.38 10.47 17.46
C ALA A 223 -14.30 10.88 18.48
N ALA A 224 -13.15 10.18 18.54
CA ALA A 224 -12.05 10.55 19.43
C ALA A 224 -11.32 11.83 19.00
N PHE A 225 -11.25 12.09 17.69
CA PHE A 225 -10.84 13.40 17.16
C PHE A 225 -11.93 14.43 17.39
N LYS A 226 -13.22 14.08 17.33
CA LYS A 226 -14.31 15.00 17.68
C LYS A 226 -14.33 15.36 19.16
N ASP A 227 -13.99 14.47 20.09
CA ASP A 227 -13.98 14.76 21.52
C ASP A 227 -12.75 15.59 21.93
N LYS A 228 -11.56 15.26 21.40
CA LYS A 228 -10.40 16.15 21.54
C LYS A 228 -10.55 17.44 20.73
N ALA A 229 -11.21 17.44 19.57
CA ALA A 229 -11.50 18.67 18.84
C ALA A 229 -12.61 19.48 19.51
N ALA A 230 -13.59 18.87 20.18
CA ALA A 230 -14.69 19.54 20.88
C ALA A 230 -14.22 20.15 22.20
N ALA A 231 -13.45 19.42 23.01
CA ALA A 231 -12.81 19.96 24.20
C ALA A 231 -11.80 21.08 23.89
N ASN A 232 -11.30 21.11 22.66
CA ASN A 232 -10.23 22.01 22.23
C ASN A 232 -10.76 23.02 21.17
N ARG A 233 -12.06 23.01 20.83
CA ARG A 233 -12.76 23.98 19.96
C ARG A 233 -12.97 25.33 20.65
N GLN A 234 -12.87 25.36 21.98
CA GLN A 234 -12.96 26.58 22.79
C GLN A 234 -11.67 27.42 22.81
N LYS A 235 -10.55 26.94 22.24
CA LYS A 235 -9.33 27.75 22.08
C LYS A 235 -9.21 28.25 20.64
N THR A 236 -9.15 29.56 20.51
CA THR A 236 -9.30 30.39 19.32
C THR A 236 -8.39 30.03 18.14
N ARG A 237 -8.90 30.39 16.95
CA ARG A 237 -8.41 30.17 15.57
C ARG A 237 -7.05 30.83 15.22
N ALA A 238 -6.27 31.24 16.22
CA ALA A 238 -4.98 31.92 16.04
C ALA A 238 -3.85 31.06 16.63
N SER A 239 -3.15 30.32 15.77
CA SER A 239 -1.95 29.55 16.11
C SER A 239 -2.15 28.41 17.11
N ARG A 240 -2.90 27.36 16.72
CA ARG A 240 -2.62 26.05 17.33
C ARG A 240 -1.26 25.59 16.81
N ARG A 241 -0.18 26.05 17.45
CA ARG A 241 1.16 25.50 17.22
C ARG A 241 1.07 24.02 17.55
N VAL A 242 1.23 23.18 16.54
CA VAL A 242 1.38 21.74 16.72
C VAL A 242 2.55 21.53 17.67
N THR A 243 2.29 20.95 18.84
CA THR A 243 3.34 20.67 19.82
C THR A 243 4.16 19.45 19.38
N MET A 244 5.33 19.23 19.98
CA MET A 244 6.09 18.00 19.71
C MET A 244 5.31 16.74 20.11
N GLU A 245 4.54 16.81 21.21
CA GLU A 245 3.66 15.72 21.65
C GLU A 245 2.58 15.41 20.60
N ASP A 246 1.98 16.44 20.00
CA ASP A 246 1.03 16.27 18.91
C ASP A 246 1.69 15.62 17.69
N MET A 247 2.92 16.03 17.34
CA MET A 247 3.66 15.42 16.23
C MET A 247 3.91 13.93 16.47
N LEU A 248 4.37 13.55 17.66
CA LEU A 248 4.58 12.14 18.01
C LEU A 248 3.28 11.34 17.96
N ALA A 249 2.16 11.93 18.41
CA ALA A 249 0.85 11.29 18.32
C ALA A 249 0.42 11.07 16.86
N PHE A 250 0.69 12.02 15.96
CA PHE A 250 0.40 11.87 14.53
C PHE A 250 1.29 10.82 13.86
N VAL A 251 2.59 10.78 14.18
CA VAL A 251 3.49 9.73 13.68
C VAL A 251 3.00 8.35 14.13
N LYS A 252 2.66 8.21 15.42
CA LYS A 252 2.10 6.95 15.96
C LYS A 252 0.83 6.55 15.21
N LEU A 253 -0.06 7.51 14.91
CA LEU A 253 -1.30 7.25 14.19
C LEU A 253 -1.05 6.74 12.77
N ASP A 254 -0.17 7.42 12.03
CA ASP A 254 0.15 7.04 10.64
C ASP A 254 0.84 5.68 10.56
N LEU A 255 1.77 5.39 11.48
CA LEU A 255 2.43 4.08 11.55
C LEU A 255 1.46 2.98 11.97
N THR A 256 0.57 3.25 12.92
CA THR A 256 -0.47 2.29 13.32
C THR A 256 -1.38 1.97 12.12
N ASN A 257 -1.75 2.98 11.34
CA ASN A 257 -2.58 2.79 10.15
C ASN A 257 -1.90 1.97 9.07
N ASP A 258 -0.60 2.21 8.88
CA ASP A 258 0.19 1.54 7.86
C ASP A 258 0.56 0.10 8.22
N VAL A 259 0.82 -0.16 9.50
CA VAL A 259 1.25 -1.48 9.98
C VAL A 259 0.08 -2.34 10.41
N CYS A 260 -0.99 -1.79 10.98
CA CYS A 260 -2.10 -2.55 11.56
C CYS A 260 -3.49 -2.04 11.15
N GLY A 261 -3.60 -0.96 10.39
CA GLY A 261 -4.86 -0.25 10.17
C GLY A 261 -5.69 -0.80 9.00
N MET A 262 -6.98 -0.50 8.99
CA MET A 262 -7.85 -0.85 7.85
C MET A 262 -7.74 0.12 6.65
N ASN A 263 -7.28 1.36 6.87
CA ASN A 263 -7.41 2.42 5.87
C ASN A 263 -6.32 2.41 4.78
N GLU A 264 -5.06 2.21 5.17
CA GLU A 264 -3.93 2.18 4.22
C GLU A 264 -2.81 1.25 4.73
N PRO A 265 -3.07 -0.07 4.87
CA PRO A 265 -2.15 -1.06 5.45
C PRO A 265 -1.00 -1.46 4.51
N LEU A 266 -0.29 -0.50 3.93
CA LEU A 266 0.74 -0.81 2.93
C LEU A 266 1.88 -1.64 3.52
N SER A 267 2.26 -1.42 4.78
CA SER A 267 3.29 -2.23 5.44
C SER A 267 2.75 -3.57 6.01
N SER A 268 1.43 -3.73 6.16
CA SER A 268 0.83 -4.98 6.70
C SER A 268 0.74 -6.11 5.68
N ILE A 269 0.78 -5.79 4.38
CA ILE A 269 0.51 -6.75 3.32
C ILE A 269 1.75 -7.59 3.03
N ASN A 270 1.56 -8.90 3.03
CA ASN A 270 2.51 -9.88 2.52
C ASN A 270 2.46 -9.91 0.99
N TYR A 271 3.18 -8.97 0.37
CA TYR A 271 3.24 -8.85 -1.08
C TYR A 271 3.90 -10.06 -1.76
N VAL A 272 4.75 -10.81 -1.06
CA VAL A 272 5.30 -12.07 -1.59
C VAL A 272 4.16 -13.07 -1.79
N TRP A 273 3.29 -13.23 -0.80
CA TRP A 273 2.12 -14.09 -0.90
C TRP A 273 1.13 -13.62 -1.97
N ALA A 274 0.88 -12.31 -2.04
CA ALA A 274 0.10 -11.71 -3.14
C ALA A 274 0.70 -12.00 -4.52
N THR A 275 2.03 -11.99 -4.64
CA THR A 275 2.73 -12.36 -5.88
C THR A 275 2.50 -13.81 -6.24
N ILE A 276 2.60 -14.71 -5.26
CA ILE A 276 2.34 -16.14 -5.46
C ILE A 276 0.91 -16.35 -5.96
N LEU A 277 -0.07 -15.65 -5.39
CA LEU A 277 -1.45 -15.73 -5.86
C LEU A 277 -1.59 -15.33 -7.34
N PHE A 278 -0.98 -14.22 -7.76
CA PHE A 278 -1.00 -13.81 -9.17
C PHE A 278 -0.42 -14.89 -10.10
N LEU A 279 0.70 -15.49 -9.71
CA LEU A 279 1.32 -16.56 -10.48
C LEU A 279 0.44 -17.81 -10.53
N MET A 280 -0.17 -18.20 -9.40
CA MET A 280 -1.09 -19.34 -9.32
C MET A 280 -2.31 -19.15 -10.22
N HIS A 281 -2.90 -17.95 -10.25
CA HIS A 281 -4.01 -17.68 -11.16
C HIS A 281 -3.63 -17.85 -12.62
N PHE A 282 -2.45 -17.38 -13.03
CA PHE A 282 -2.00 -17.62 -14.40
C PHE A 282 -1.79 -19.10 -14.69
N ILE A 283 -1.21 -19.85 -13.77
CA ILE A 283 -1.04 -21.31 -13.93
C ILE A 283 -2.41 -21.98 -14.12
N GLU A 284 -3.42 -21.63 -13.32
CA GLU A 284 -4.76 -22.22 -13.44
C GLU A 284 -5.48 -21.78 -14.72
N ILE A 285 -5.32 -20.52 -15.14
CA ILE A 285 -5.85 -20.03 -16.42
C ILE A 285 -5.23 -20.82 -17.58
N GLU A 286 -3.90 -20.93 -17.61
CA GLU A 286 -3.15 -21.64 -18.64
C GLU A 286 -3.57 -23.12 -18.71
N ASP A 287 -3.64 -23.82 -17.56
CA ASP A 287 -4.07 -25.23 -17.48
C ASP A 287 -5.51 -25.43 -17.97
N LYS A 288 -6.44 -24.53 -17.63
CA LYS A 288 -7.84 -24.64 -18.09
C LYS A 288 -7.98 -24.36 -19.58
N LEU A 289 -7.26 -23.39 -20.12
CA LEU A 289 -7.30 -23.07 -21.55
C LEU A 289 -6.67 -24.21 -22.38
N GLU A 290 -5.58 -24.79 -21.90
CA GLU A 290 -4.94 -25.95 -22.51
C GLU A 290 -5.90 -27.15 -22.57
N LYS A 291 -6.57 -27.49 -21.46
CA LYS A 291 -7.55 -28.59 -21.40
C LYS A 291 -8.76 -28.39 -22.30
N ARG A 292 -9.12 -27.14 -22.61
CA ARG A 292 -10.21 -26.81 -23.53
C ARG A 292 -9.75 -26.68 -24.98
N HIS A 293 -8.45 -26.83 -25.25
CA HIS A 293 -7.84 -26.60 -26.56
C HIS A 293 -8.24 -25.23 -27.14
N ASN A 294 -8.28 -24.20 -26.29
CA ASN A 294 -8.69 -22.86 -26.72
C ASN A 294 -7.76 -22.35 -27.84
N GLU A 295 -8.33 -21.94 -28.98
CA GLU A 295 -7.57 -21.64 -30.19
C GLU A 295 -6.55 -20.50 -29.99
N THR A 296 -6.94 -19.44 -29.26
CA THR A 296 -6.07 -18.30 -28.95
C THR A 296 -4.88 -18.73 -28.11
N PHE A 297 -5.12 -19.55 -27.08
CA PHE A 297 -4.08 -20.10 -26.23
C PHE A 297 -3.14 -21.02 -27.01
N MET A 298 -3.67 -22.02 -27.73
CA MET A 298 -2.86 -22.99 -28.47
C MET A 298 -1.99 -22.28 -29.52
N GLY A 299 -2.58 -21.39 -30.33
CA GLY A 299 -1.84 -20.66 -31.36
C GLY A 299 -0.70 -19.78 -30.81
N LEU A 300 -0.83 -19.29 -29.57
CA LEU A 300 0.21 -18.50 -28.91
C LEU A 300 1.26 -19.37 -28.21
N TYR A 301 0.85 -20.46 -27.56
CA TYR A 301 1.73 -21.28 -26.73
C TYR A 301 2.50 -22.35 -27.51
N GLU A 302 1.95 -22.87 -28.61
CA GLU A 302 2.64 -23.77 -29.54
C GLU A 302 3.66 -23.03 -30.43
N SER A 303 3.55 -21.70 -30.53
CA SER A 303 4.49 -20.89 -31.28
C SER A 303 5.76 -20.61 -30.48
N ASP A 304 6.91 -21.07 -30.97
CA ASP A 304 8.24 -20.73 -30.42
C ASP A 304 8.66 -19.27 -30.64
N ARG A 305 7.85 -18.48 -31.35
CA ARG A 305 8.20 -17.11 -31.74
C ARG A 305 8.10 -16.10 -30.59
N VAL A 306 7.42 -16.44 -29.49
CA VAL A 306 7.18 -15.52 -28.37
C VAL A 306 7.83 -16.07 -27.09
N PRO A 307 8.74 -15.32 -26.44
CA PRO A 307 9.30 -15.72 -25.14
C PRO A 307 8.20 -15.93 -24.10
N GLY A 308 8.38 -16.90 -23.19
CA GLY A 308 7.33 -17.31 -22.23
C GLY A 308 6.67 -16.16 -21.46
N ARG A 309 7.45 -15.19 -20.97
CA ARG A 309 6.93 -14.02 -20.25
C ARG A 309 6.07 -13.08 -21.13
N ALA A 310 6.36 -13.01 -22.43
CA ALA A 310 5.56 -12.24 -23.38
C ALA A 310 4.27 -12.96 -23.79
N LYS A 311 4.17 -14.29 -23.56
CA LYS A 311 2.94 -15.05 -23.86
C LYS A 311 1.78 -14.59 -22.98
N ARG A 312 1.95 -14.48 -21.66
CA ARG A 312 0.89 -13.99 -20.74
C ARG A 312 0.41 -12.58 -21.07
N VAL A 313 1.34 -11.68 -21.39
CA VAL A 313 0.99 -10.31 -21.81
C VAL A 313 0.13 -10.35 -23.07
N ARG A 314 0.54 -11.11 -24.09
CA ARG A 314 -0.19 -11.20 -25.35
C ARG A 314 -1.54 -11.89 -25.19
N LEU A 315 -1.60 -12.97 -24.40
CA LEU A 315 -2.85 -13.68 -24.09
C LEU A 315 -3.87 -12.73 -23.47
N VAL A 316 -3.47 -11.99 -22.42
CA VAL A 316 -4.34 -11.02 -21.76
C VAL A 316 -4.71 -9.87 -22.71
N SER A 317 -3.78 -9.33 -23.48
CA SER A 317 -4.09 -8.27 -24.45
C SER A 317 -5.11 -8.72 -25.51
N MET A 318 -5.01 -9.94 -26.04
CA MET A 318 -5.97 -10.49 -27.01
C MET A 318 -7.33 -10.74 -26.37
N ALA A 319 -7.36 -11.32 -25.17
CA ALA A 319 -8.61 -11.46 -24.41
C ALA A 319 -9.27 -10.10 -24.16
N MET A 320 -8.50 -9.09 -23.77
CA MET A 320 -9.00 -7.74 -23.51
C MET A 320 -9.42 -6.96 -24.77
N ALA A 321 -8.93 -7.35 -25.94
CA ALA A 321 -9.44 -6.88 -27.23
C ALA A 321 -10.79 -7.52 -27.60
N LYS A 322 -11.34 -8.39 -26.73
CA LYS A 322 -12.58 -9.17 -26.92
C LYS A 322 -12.54 -10.06 -28.15
N GLU A 323 -11.35 -10.54 -28.50
CA GLU A 323 -11.17 -11.47 -29.61
C GLU A 323 -11.58 -12.90 -29.23
N ASP A 324 -11.67 -13.20 -27.93
CA ASP A 324 -11.96 -14.55 -27.42
C ASP A 324 -12.80 -14.53 -26.13
N ASP A 325 -14.10 -14.71 -26.30
CA ASP A 325 -15.09 -14.74 -25.22
C ASP A 325 -14.99 -16.00 -24.34
N GLU A 326 -14.52 -17.13 -24.90
CA GLU A 326 -14.27 -18.33 -24.09
C GLU A 326 -13.10 -18.09 -23.13
N CYS A 327 -12.01 -17.49 -23.63
CA CYS A 327 -10.85 -17.14 -22.83
C CYS A 327 -11.23 -16.21 -21.66
N LEU A 328 -12.04 -15.17 -21.92
CA LEU A 328 -12.53 -14.26 -20.87
C LEU A 328 -13.38 -14.99 -19.82
N ARG A 329 -14.23 -15.94 -20.22
CA ARG A 329 -15.00 -16.75 -19.26
C ARG A 329 -14.12 -17.62 -18.38
N VAL A 330 -13.09 -18.26 -18.95
CA VAL A 330 -12.14 -19.07 -18.17
C VAL A 330 -11.37 -18.19 -17.18
N MET A 331 -10.91 -17.02 -17.62
CA MET A 331 -10.23 -16.06 -16.74
C MET A 331 -11.14 -15.60 -15.58
N ALA A 332 -12.39 -15.24 -15.87
CA ALA A 332 -13.37 -14.86 -14.84
C ALA A 332 -13.66 -16.02 -13.88
N GLU A 333 -13.77 -17.25 -14.38
CA GLU A 333 -14.00 -18.44 -13.58
C GLU A 333 -12.86 -18.66 -12.58
N VAL A 334 -11.60 -18.59 -13.02
CA VAL A 334 -10.43 -18.73 -12.14
C VAL A 334 -10.41 -17.65 -11.06
N LEU A 335 -10.57 -16.39 -11.46
CA LEU A 335 -10.52 -15.29 -10.49
C LEU A 335 -11.62 -15.42 -9.44
N ARG A 336 -12.85 -15.77 -9.84
CA ARG A 336 -13.99 -15.95 -8.93
C ARG A 336 -13.78 -17.10 -7.95
N ASN A 337 -13.25 -18.24 -8.42
CA ASN A 337 -13.10 -19.44 -7.61
C ASN A 337 -11.99 -19.34 -6.55
N SER A 338 -11.07 -18.39 -6.69
CA SER A 338 -9.96 -18.21 -5.76
C SER A 338 -10.40 -17.84 -4.33
N HIS A 339 -11.60 -17.28 -4.16
CA HIS A 339 -12.11 -16.72 -2.90
C HIS A 339 -11.07 -15.86 -2.15
N ALA A 340 -10.12 -15.25 -2.87
CA ALA A 340 -9.03 -14.53 -2.27
C ALA A 340 -9.51 -13.15 -1.77
N GLY A 341 -9.49 -12.97 -0.45
CA GLY A 341 -9.61 -11.66 0.19
C GLY A 341 -8.23 -11.09 0.54
N LEU A 342 -8.13 -9.76 0.67
CA LEU A 342 -6.89 -9.11 1.09
C LEU A 342 -6.37 -9.65 2.44
N MET A 343 -7.28 -9.95 3.38
CA MET A 343 -6.95 -10.47 4.71
C MET A 343 -6.16 -11.78 4.67
N ASN A 344 -6.33 -12.60 3.63
CA ASN A 344 -5.53 -13.83 3.46
C ASN A 344 -4.05 -13.53 3.18
N HIS A 345 -3.69 -12.26 2.98
CA HIS A 345 -2.38 -11.78 2.53
C HIS A 345 -1.85 -10.68 3.44
N VAL A 346 -2.37 -10.57 4.66
CA VAL A 346 -1.87 -9.68 5.71
C VAL A 346 -1.04 -10.50 6.69
N TYR A 347 0.04 -9.94 7.25
CA TYR A 347 0.88 -10.66 8.22
C TYR A 347 0.16 -10.97 9.54
N TRP A 348 -0.92 -10.25 9.81
CA TRP A 348 -1.71 -10.27 11.03
C TRP A 348 -3.06 -10.94 10.79
N GLU A 349 -3.65 -11.48 11.86
CA GLU A 349 -4.98 -12.12 11.81
C GLU A 349 -6.07 -11.11 11.44
N GLU A 350 -5.97 -9.89 11.94
CA GLU A 350 -6.97 -8.84 11.73
C GLU A 350 -6.30 -7.47 11.55
N LEU A 351 -6.88 -6.66 10.65
CA LEU A 351 -6.60 -5.24 10.57
C LEU A 351 -7.56 -4.51 11.49
N ARG A 352 -7.06 -3.54 12.24
CA ARG A 352 -7.86 -2.83 13.24
C ARG A 352 -8.29 -1.47 12.70
N PRO A 353 -9.52 -1.05 12.99
CA PRO A 353 -9.87 0.35 12.88
C PRO A 353 -8.99 1.16 13.81
N VAL A 354 -8.57 2.32 13.33
CA VAL A 354 -7.65 3.24 14.01
C VAL A 354 -8.15 3.66 15.40
N TYR A 355 -9.47 3.65 15.61
CA TYR A 355 -10.10 4.07 16.85
C TYR A 355 -10.05 3.00 17.97
N GLU A 356 -9.86 1.72 17.65
CA GLU A 356 -9.88 0.62 18.63
C GLU A 356 -8.55 0.44 19.36
N THR A 357 -7.47 1.09 18.89
CA THR A 357 -6.13 0.94 19.47
C THR A 357 -6.00 1.56 20.87
N LYS A 358 -6.98 2.35 21.33
CA LYS A 358 -7.03 2.87 22.70
C LYS A 358 -7.60 1.88 23.71
N GLU A 359 -8.63 1.10 23.35
CA GLU A 359 -9.29 0.21 24.31
C GLU A 359 -8.44 -1.01 24.68
N ALA A 360 -7.56 -1.46 23.77
CA ALA A 360 -6.67 -2.58 24.05
C ALA A 360 -5.64 -2.25 25.17
N GLY A 361 -5.22 -0.99 25.29
CA GLY A 361 -4.31 -0.56 26.35
C GLY A 361 -4.97 -0.45 27.73
N GLU A 362 -6.30 -0.42 27.80
CA GLU A 362 -7.07 -0.41 29.05
C GLU A 362 -7.53 -1.82 29.45
N ARG A 363 -7.73 -2.74 28.50
CA ARG A 363 -8.06 -4.15 28.82
C ARG A 363 -6.85 -4.99 29.27
N GLU A 364 -5.63 -4.59 28.94
CA GLU A 364 -4.40 -5.22 29.47
C GLU A 364 -3.96 -4.65 30.84
N GLN A 365 -4.65 -3.63 31.37
CA GLN A 365 -4.33 -3.01 32.67
C GLN A 365 -4.96 -3.71 33.89
N ASP A 366 -5.70 -4.80 33.70
CA ASP A 366 -6.22 -5.63 34.80
C ASP A 366 -5.21 -6.68 35.31
N VAL A 367 -3.92 -6.55 34.95
CA VAL A 367 -2.85 -7.28 35.64
C VAL A 367 -2.31 -6.40 36.76
N ASP A 368 -2.55 -6.86 37.99
CA ASP A 368 -2.18 -6.26 39.28
C ASP A 368 -0.80 -5.55 39.24
N PRO A 369 -0.74 -4.22 39.43
CA PRO A 369 0.52 -3.45 39.43
C PRO A 369 1.44 -3.74 40.62
N THR A 370 1.04 -4.61 41.57
CA THR A 370 1.85 -4.90 42.76
C THR A 370 2.90 -6.00 42.58
N ASP A 371 3.00 -6.65 41.41
CA ASP A 371 3.98 -7.73 41.20
C ASP A 371 5.21 -7.36 40.33
N MET A 372 5.38 -6.09 39.96
CA MET A 372 6.62 -5.59 39.31
C MET A 372 7.49 -4.78 40.28
N ALA A 373 8.03 -5.46 41.28
CA ALA A 373 9.24 -5.01 41.95
C ALA A 373 10.46 -5.25 41.05
N CYS A 374 10.64 -4.41 40.02
CA CYS A 374 11.92 -4.27 39.34
C CYS A 374 12.65 -3.05 39.91
N THR A 375 13.32 -3.28 41.04
CA THR A 375 14.31 -2.34 41.59
C THR A 375 15.48 -2.23 40.61
N VAL A 376 15.61 -1.06 39.99
CA VAL A 376 16.82 -0.66 39.26
C VAL A 376 17.95 -0.43 40.27
N MET A 377 18.98 -1.26 40.19
CA MET A 377 20.38 -0.86 40.39
C MET A 377 21.20 -1.35 39.21
#